data_AF-A0A7W3MTK1-F1
#
_entry.id   AF-A0A7W3MTK1-F1
#
_cell.length_a   1.000
_cell.length_b   1.000
_cell.length_c   1.000
_cell.angle_alpha   90.00
_cell.angle_beta   90.00
_cell.angle_gamma   90.00
#
_symmetry.space_group_name_H-M   'P 1'
#
loop_
_entity.id
_entity.type
_entity.pdbx_description
1 polymer ?
#
loop_
_entity_poly.entity_id
_entity_poly.type
_entity_poly.pdbx_seq_one_letter_code
_entity_poly.pdbx_strand_id
1 'polypeptide(L)'
;MHEMGLCEAIVDAVLLRAEGRRVRAVRVRVAGHPVVREVVDQGFALAAAGTVAEGAELDLVVEPPGVVCRLCAEWSPVTTARALLACPRCGGLDVVPAEEERLVVEAITFDTEPAAVAGGES
;
A
#
# COMPACT_ATOMS: atom_id res chain seq x y z
N MET A 1 -16.99 4.22 1.03
CA MET A 1 -17.05 2.98 0.21
C MET A 1 -15.75 2.71 -0.53
N HIS A 2 -15.09 3.69 -1.17
CA HIS A 2 -13.82 3.46 -1.88
C HIS A 2 -12.70 2.89 -0.98
N GLU A 3 -12.50 3.44 0.22
CA GLU A 3 -11.42 3.00 1.12
C GLU A 3 -11.66 1.63 1.76
N MET A 4 -12.92 1.25 1.96
CA MET A 4 -13.26 -0.06 2.52
C MET A 4 -13.07 -1.18 1.48
N GLY A 5 -13.49 -0.96 0.24
CA GLY A 5 -13.19 -1.92 -0.85
C GLY A 5 -11.69 -2.11 -1.08
N LEU A 6 -10.87 -1.07 -0.85
CA LEU A 6 -9.41 -1.17 -0.87
C LEU A 6 -8.89 -2.11 0.23
N CYS A 7 -9.34 -1.92 1.47
CA CYS A 7 -8.88 -2.72 2.60
C CYS A 7 -9.34 -4.18 2.48
N GLU A 8 -10.56 -4.43 2.02
CA GLU A 8 -11.06 -5.77 1.70
C GLU A 8 -10.18 -6.45 0.65
N ALA A 9 -9.87 -5.76 -0.45
CA ALA A 9 -8.99 -6.30 -1.50
C ALA A 9 -7.57 -6.61 -0.99
N ILE A 10 -7.02 -5.77 -0.10
CA ILE A 10 -5.73 -6.03 0.55
C ILE A 10 -5.81 -7.31 1.40
N VAL A 11 -6.83 -7.42 2.26
CA VAL A 11 -7.00 -8.58 3.14
C VAL A 11 -7.20 -9.85 2.31
N ASP A 12 -8.05 -9.83 1.29
CA ASP A 12 -8.27 -10.99 0.41
C ASP A 12 -6.96 -11.46 -0.25
N ALA A 13 -6.15 -10.53 -0.76
CA ALA A 13 -4.86 -10.84 -1.36
C ALA A 13 -3.87 -11.43 -0.33
N VAL A 14 -3.88 -10.93 0.90
CA VAL A 14 -3.07 -11.44 2.01
C VAL A 14 -3.52 -12.85 2.39
N LEU A 15 -4.82 -13.09 2.56
CA LEU A 15 -5.37 -14.39 2.95
C LEU A 15 -5.07 -15.47 1.92
N LEU A 16 -5.17 -15.13 0.62
CA LEU A 16 -4.84 -16.03 -0.47
C LEU A 16 -3.39 -16.53 -0.38
N ARG A 17 -2.46 -15.67 0.04
CA ARG A 17 -1.03 -15.99 0.20
C ARG A 17 -0.68 -16.56 1.56
N ALA A 18 -1.50 -16.30 2.57
CA ALA A 18 -1.27 -16.77 3.92
C ALA A 18 -1.55 -18.26 4.07
N GLU A 19 -2.46 -18.81 3.28
CA GLU A 19 -2.80 -20.25 3.29
C GLU A 19 -3.07 -20.78 4.72
N GLY A 20 -3.69 -19.96 5.56
CA GLY A 20 -4.01 -20.28 6.96
C GLY A 20 -2.91 -19.98 7.99
N ARG A 21 -1.74 -19.51 7.57
CA ARG A 21 -0.65 -19.09 8.47
C ARG A 21 -0.97 -17.75 9.11
N ARG A 22 -0.63 -17.60 10.39
CA ARG A 22 -0.83 -16.34 11.12
C ARG A 22 0.03 -15.24 10.50
N VAL A 23 -0.61 -14.14 10.12
CA VAL A 23 0.06 -12.96 9.56
C VAL A 23 0.34 -11.98 10.68
N ARG A 24 1.59 -11.55 10.78
CA ARG A 24 2.06 -10.58 11.78
C ARG A 24 2.07 -9.17 11.23
N ALA A 25 2.49 -9.00 9.99
CA ALA A 25 2.60 -7.69 9.36
C ALA A 25 2.41 -7.77 7.85
N VAL A 26 1.87 -6.71 7.27
CA VAL A 26 1.67 -6.55 5.83
C VAL A 26 2.23 -5.21 5.42
N ARG A 27 3.07 -5.20 4.38
CA ARG A 27 3.55 -3.97 3.77
C ARG A 27 2.81 -3.73 2.46
N VAL A 28 2.18 -2.57 2.33
CA VAL A 28 1.36 -2.20 1.18
C VAL A 28 1.85 -0.88 0.61
N ARG A 29 2.07 -0.83 -0.70
CA ARG A 29 2.35 0.40 -1.43
C ARG A 29 1.12 0.85 -2.21
N VAL A 30 0.77 2.12 -2.05
CA VAL A 30 -0.31 2.80 -2.78
C VAL A 30 0.29 3.98 -3.53
N ALA A 31 0.15 4.00 -4.85
CA ALA A 31 0.57 5.08 -5.73
C ALA A 31 -0.63 5.62 -6.51
N GLY A 32 -0.61 6.93 -6.81
CA GLY A 32 -1.65 7.58 -7.63
C GLY A 32 -2.97 7.87 -6.91
N HIS A 33 -3.23 7.23 -5.77
CA HIS A 33 -4.47 7.38 -5.01
C HIS A 33 -4.21 8.05 -3.65
N PRO A 34 -4.84 9.21 -3.34
CA PRO A 34 -4.73 9.81 -2.03
C PRO A 34 -5.47 8.95 -1.00
N VAL A 35 -4.77 8.53 0.05
CA VAL A 35 -5.36 7.78 1.16
C VAL A 35 -5.04 8.44 2.49
N VAL A 36 -6.00 8.39 3.41
CA VAL A 36 -5.81 8.83 4.79
C VAL A 36 -5.38 7.62 5.61
N ARG A 37 -4.17 7.64 6.16
CA ARG A 37 -3.58 6.51 6.89
C ARG A 37 -4.52 5.99 7.96
N GLU A 38 -5.06 6.88 8.78
CA GLU A 38 -5.90 6.52 9.92
C GLU A 38 -7.17 5.80 9.49
N VAL A 39 -7.71 6.14 8.32
CA VAL A 39 -8.90 5.49 7.75
C VAL A 39 -8.55 4.12 7.20
N VAL A 40 -7.41 3.98 6.52
CA VAL A 40 -6.94 2.70 6.00
C VAL A 40 -6.59 1.73 7.13
N ASP A 41 -5.94 2.20 8.19
CA ASP A 41 -5.60 1.37 9.35
C ASP A 41 -6.86 0.82 10.04
N GLN A 42 -7.88 1.66 10.21
CA GLN A 42 -9.18 1.24 10.76
C GLN A 42 -9.93 0.28 9.83
N GLY A 43 -9.96 0.60 8.53
CA GLY A 43 -10.58 -0.25 7.52
C GLY A 43 -9.92 -1.62 7.46
N PHE A 44 -8.59 -1.67 7.45
CA PHE A 44 -7.83 -2.93 7.45
C PHE A 44 -8.13 -3.76 8.70
N ALA A 45 -8.15 -3.15 9.88
CA ALA A 45 -8.49 -3.86 11.12
C ALA A 45 -9.90 -4.45 11.08
N LEU A 46 -10.87 -3.72 10.50
CA LEU A 46 -12.24 -4.21 10.32
C LEU A 46 -12.31 -5.36 9.30
N ALA A 47 -11.65 -5.24 8.16
CA ALA A 47 -11.63 -6.29 7.13
C ALA A 47 -10.89 -7.56 7.58
N ALA A 48 -9.85 -7.40 8.40
CA ALA A 48 -9.03 -8.52 8.88
C ALA A 48 -9.66 -9.25 10.08
N ALA A 49 -10.68 -8.69 10.72
CA ALA A 49 -11.32 -9.28 11.91
C ALA A 49 -11.88 -10.69 11.61
N GLY A 50 -11.58 -11.65 12.49
CA GLY A 50 -11.97 -13.06 12.32
C GLY A 50 -11.10 -13.85 11.34
N THR A 51 -9.99 -13.28 10.86
CA THR A 51 -9.10 -13.92 9.89
C THR A 51 -7.70 -14.17 10.46
N VAL A 52 -6.85 -14.87 9.69
CA VAL A 52 -5.44 -15.05 10.07
C VAL A 52 -4.62 -13.77 10.02
N ALA A 53 -5.15 -12.69 9.45
CA ALA A 53 -4.55 -11.36 9.45
C ALA A 53 -5.08 -10.43 10.56
N GLU A 54 -6.01 -10.89 11.40
CA GLU A 54 -6.51 -10.09 12.52
C GLU A 54 -5.36 -9.61 13.41
N GLY A 55 -5.30 -8.31 13.72
CA GLY A 55 -4.24 -7.74 14.55
C GLY A 55 -2.85 -7.65 13.89
N ALA A 56 -2.74 -7.93 12.58
CA ALA A 56 -1.50 -7.69 11.84
C ALA A 56 -1.18 -6.19 11.75
N GLU A 57 0.11 -5.85 11.82
CA GLU A 57 0.59 -4.48 11.60
C GLU A 57 0.54 -4.13 10.11
N LEU A 58 -0.07 -2.98 9.77
CA LEU A 58 -0.11 -2.47 8.40
C LEU A 58 0.97 -1.39 8.19
N ASP A 59 2.00 -1.74 7.42
CA ASP A 59 3.02 -0.80 6.95
C ASP A 59 2.60 -0.22 5.58
N LEU A 60 1.83 0.87 5.62
CA LEU A 60 1.36 1.56 4.43
C LEU A 60 2.39 2.57 3.89
N VAL A 61 2.79 2.42 2.63
CA VAL A 61 3.63 3.36 1.90
C VAL A 61 2.76 4.09 0.89
N VAL A 62 2.61 5.41 1.06
CA VAL A 62 1.77 6.25 0.18
C VAL A 62 2.67 7.12 -0.68
N GLU A 63 2.60 6.91 -1.99
CA GLU A 63 3.27 7.75 -2.98
C GLU A 63 2.29 8.82 -3.49
N PRO A 64 2.71 10.09 -3.56
CA PRO A 64 1.84 11.16 -4.04
C PRO A 64 1.43 10.90 -5.50
N PRO A 65 0.23 11.31 -5.91
CA PRO A 65 -0.14 11.30 -7.31
C PRO A 65 0.85 12.15 -8.12
N GLY A 66 1.11 11.76 -9.36
CA GLY A 66 2.05 12.45 -10.23
C GLY A 66 1.39 13.04 -11.47
N VAL A 67 2.12 13.93 -12.13
CA VAL A 67 1.82 14.42 -13.47
C VAL A 67 2.99 14.16 -14.39
N VAL A 68 2.71 13.96 -15.68
CA VAL A 68 3.71 13.87 -16.75
C VAL A 68 3.58 15.09 -17.65
N CYS A 69 4.70 15.75 -17.95
CA CYS A 69 4.73 16.83 -18.94
C CYS A 69 4.79 16.26 -20.36
N ARG A 70 3.84 16.62 -21.24
CA ARG A 70 3.82 16.15 -22.63
C ARG A 70 4.91 16.78 -23.51
N LEU A 71 5.53 17.86 -23.05
CA LEU A 71 6.57 18.58 -23.80
C LEU A 71 7.99 18.04 -23.55
N CYS A 72 8.28 17.56 -22.34
CA CYS A 72 9.62 17.08 -21.98
C CYS A 72 9.64 15.67 -21.36
N ALA A 73 8.48 15.02 -21.26
CA ALA A 73 8.27 13.70 -20.67
C ALA A 73 8.67 13.58 -19.19
N GLU A 74 8.83 14.70 -18.47
CA GLU A 74 9.17 14.68 -17.05
C GLU A 74 7.96 14.24 -16.21
N TRP A 75 8.16 13.26 -15.33
CA TRP A 75 7.23 12.94 -14.26
C TRP A 75 7.55 13.79 -13.03
N SER A 76 6.53 14.32 -12.36
CA SER A 76 6.72 15.03 -11.10
C SER A 76 5.56 14.78 -10.13
N PRO A 77 5.82 14.68 -8.82
CA PRO A 77 4.77 14.47 -7.84
C PRO A 77 3.95 15.74 -7.64
N VAL A 78 2.63 15.58 -7.46
CA VAL A 78 1.70 16.65 -7.12
C VAL A 78 1.73 16.90 -5.62
N THR A 79 2.78 17.59 -5.17
CA THR A 79 2.93 18.04 -3.77
C THR A 79 2.43 19.46 -3.55
N THR A 80 2.19 20.21 -4.63
CA THR A 80 1.70 21.60 -4.59
C THR A 80 0.74 21.88 -5.75
N ALA A 81 -0.12 22.89 -5.61
CA ALA A 81 -1.00 23.33 -6.69
C ALA A 81 -0.23 23.76 -7.96
N ARG A 82 1.01 24.25 -7.83
CA ARG A 82 1.84 24.65 -8.97
C ARG A 82 2.22 23.47 -9.87
N ALA A 83 2.41 22.27 -9.30
CA ALA A 83 2.75 21.08 -10.06
C ALA A 83 1.66 20.70 -11.07
N LEU A 84 0.40 21.08 -10.82
CA LEU A 84 -0.73 20.87 -11.73
C LEU A 84 -0.79 21.89 -12.89
N LEU A 85 0.02 22.95 -12.82
CA LEU A 85 -0.05 24.07 -13.77
C LEU A 85 1.17 24.13 -14.68
N ALA A 86 2.36 23.78 -14.16
CA ALA A 86 3.60 23.93 -14.89
C ALA A 86 4.60 22.83 -14.54
N CYS A 87 5.25 22.29 -15.57
CA CYS A 87 6.36 21.36 -15.42
C CYS A 87 7.52 22.05 -14.67
N PRO A 88 8.01 21.48 -13.56
CA PRO A 88 9.10 22.08 -12.79
C PRO A 88 10.44 22.05 -13.53
N ARG A 89 10.58 21.19 -14.55
CA ARG A 89 11.81 21.05 -15.34
C ARG A 89 11.88 22.02 -16.51
N CYS A 90 10.87 22.06 -17.37
CA CYS A 90 10.91 22.85 -18.60
C CYS A 90 10.04 24.13 -18.57
N GLY A 91 9.21 24.31 -17.54
CA GLY A 91 8.26 25.42 -17.44
C GLY A 91 7.03 25.31 -18.35
N GLY A 92 6.91 24.23 -19.12
CA GLY A 92 5.77 23.96 -19.97
C GLY A 92 4.46 23.79 -19.19
N LEU A 93 3.36 24.27 -19.76
CA LEU A 93 2.03 24.24 -19.12
C LEU A 93 1.18 23.03 -19.54
N ASP A 94 1.73 22.16 -20.39
CA ASP A 94 1.06 20.94 -20.84
C ASP A 94 1.48 19.76 -19.96
N VAL A 95 0.87 19.69 -18.77
CA VAL A 95 1.01 18.60 -17.80
C VAL A 95 -0.30 17.84 -17.69
N VAL A 96 -0.21 16.51 -17.65
CA VAL A 96 -1.37 15.61 -17.54
C VAL A 96 -1.18 14.66 -16.34
N PRO A 97 -2.26 14.19 -15.69
CA PRO A 97 -2.14 13.16 -14.65
C PRO A 97 -1.37 11.94 -15.16
N ALA A 98 -0.50 11.37 -14.32
CA ALA A 98 0.14 10.10 -14.61
C ALA A 98 -0.88 8.96 -14.46
N GLU A 99 -0.94 8.03 -15.41
CA GLU A 99 -1.92 6.93 -15.45
C GLU A 99 -1.57 5.75 -14.53
N GLU A 100 -0.91 5.99 -13.41
CA GLU A 100 -0.32 4.93 -12.57
C GLU A 100 -0.93 4.93 -11.17
N GLU A 101 -2.25 4.68 -11.08
CA GLU A 101 -2.81 4.18 -9.83
C GLU A 101 -2.37 2.73 -9.63
N ARG A 102 -1.75 2.46 -8.49
CA ARG A 102 -1.23 1.12 -8.20
C ARG A 102 -1.36 0.81 -6.71
N LEU A 103 -1.90 -0.36 -6.42
CA LEU A 103 -1.91 -0.99 -5.10
C LEU A 103 -1.09 -2.27 -5.17
N VAL A 104 -0.07 -2.42 -4.31
CA VAL A 104 0.76 -3.63 -4.24
C VAL A 104 0.94 -4.06 -2.80
N VAL A 105 0.64 -5.32 -2.50
CA VAL A 105 1.13 -5.98 -1.29
C VAL A 105 2.59 -6.36 -1.54
N GLU A 106 3.52 -5.59 -0.99
CA GLU A 106 4.96 -5.76 -1.21
C GLU A 106 5.53 -6.94 -0.40
N ALA A 107 5.04 -7.11 0.83
CA ALA A 107 5.50 -8.14 1.73
C ALA A 107 4.40 -8.59 2.69
N ILE A 108 4.44 -9.87 3.04
CA ILE A 108 3.62 -10.47 4.09
C ILE A 108 4.58 -11.17 5.05
N THR A 109 4.54 -10.76 6.31
CA THR A 109 5.33 -11.36 7.38
C THR A 109 4.44 -12.32 8.15
N PHE A 110 4.87 -13.57 8.24
CA PHE A 110 4.19 -14.60 9.01
C PHE A 110 4.82 -14.73 10.39
N ASP A 111 4.06 -15.21 11.36
CA ASP A 111 4.66 -15.69 12.59
C ASP A 111 5.63 -16.82 12.26
N THR A 112 6.79 -16.77 12.90
CA THR A 112 7.72 -17.89 12.91
C THR A 112 7.26 -18.79 14.04
N GLU A 113 6.85 -20.01 13.73
CA GLU A 113 6.80 -21.03 14.77
C GLU A 113 8.18 -21.08 15.43
N PRO A 114 8.27 -21.04 16.78
CA PRO A 114 9.56 -21.22 17.43
C PRO A 114 10.08 -22.59 16.98
N ALA A 115 11.26 -22.62 16.38
CA ALA A 115 11.93 -23.85 16.01
C ALA A 115 11.89 -24.80 17.20
N ALA A 116 11.20 -25.94 17.05
CA ALA A 116 11.08 -26.94 18.09
C ALA A 116 12.48 -27.23 18.64
N VAL A 117 12.68 -26.96 19.94
CA VAL A 117 13.93 -27.25 20.63
C VAL A 117 14.08 -28.77 20.63
N ALA A 118 14.83 -29.29 19.67
CA ALA A 118 15.26 -30.67 19.65
C ALA A 118 16.44 -30.81 20.63
N GLY A 119 16.25 -31.61 21.68
CA GLY A 119 17.31 -32.14 22.54
C GLY A 119 17.32 -31.56 23.96
N GLY A 120 17.38 -32.35 25.01
CA GLY A 120 17.49 -33.81 25.10
C GLY A 120 17.54 -34.19 26.58
N GLU A 121 16.90 -35.30 26.91
CA GLU A 121 16.99 -35.95 28.21
C GLU A 121 18.43 -36.43 28.46
N SER A 122 18.94 -36.17 29.66
CA SER A 122 20.01 -36.94 30.33
C SER A 122 19.86 -36.79 31.83
#